data_AF-A0AA51DF62-F1
#
_entry.id   AF-A0AA51DF62-F1
#
_cell.length_a   1.000
_cell.length_b   1.000
_cell.length_c   1.000
_cell.angle_alpha   90.00
_cell.angle_beta   90.00
_cell.angle_gamma   90.00
#
_symmetry.space_group_name_H-M   'P 1'
#
loop_
_entity.id
_entity.type
_entity.pdbx_description
1 polymer ?
#
loop_
_entity_poly.entity_id
_entity_poly.type
_entity_poly.pdbx_seq_one_letter_code
_entity_poly.pdbx_strand_id
1 'polypeptide(L)' 'MDSKRVEQIINSSDNIDVYYKNTPVYLKEVDHKTNKVKVENLNTHKDFVVHVKTLNENYGMTQ' A
#
# COMPACT_ATOMS: atom_id res chain seq x y z
N MET A 1 4.96 4.71 5.16
CA MET A 1 4.23 3.93 6.20
C MET A 1 5.08 2.75 6.70
N ASP A 2 4.57 1.93 7.63
CA ASP A 2 5.25 0.78 8.24
C ASP A 2 4.50 -0.55 8.02
N SER A 3 5.19 -1.69 8.14
CA SER A 3 4.64 -3.02 7.78
C SER A 3 3.41 -3.40 8.59
N LYS A 4 3.37 -3.02 9.87
CA LYS A 4 2.18 -3.16 10.73
C LYS A 4 0.99 -2.35 10.21
N ARG A 5 1.22 -1.11 9.73
CA ARG A 5 0.15 -0.28 9.17
C ARG A 5 -0.37 -0.88 7.86
N VAL A 6 0.52 -1.42 7.02
CA VAL A 6 0.14 -2.14 5.79
C VAL A 6 -0.76 -3.33 6.10
N GLU A 7 -0.38 -4.15 7.08
CA GLU A 7 -1.17 -5.29 7.51
C GLU A 7 -2.55 -4.86 8.03
N GLN A 8 -2.62 -3.76 8.78
CA GLN A 8 -3.91 -3.19 9.19
C GLN A 8 -4.76 -2.75 8.01
N ILE A 9 -4.18 -2.16 6.97
CA ILE A 9 -4.92 -1.76 5.77
C ILE A 9 -5.44 -2.98 5.02
N ILE A 10 -4.60 -4.01 4.82
CA ILE A 10 -4.98 -5.25 4.13
C ILE A 10 -6.13 -5.97 4.87
N ASN A 11 -6.09 -5.97 6.21
CA ASN A 11 -7.11 -6.61 7.04
C ASN A 11 -8.31 -5.70 7.36
N SER A 12 -8.24 -4.41 7.06
CA SER A 12 -9.36 -3.50 7.29
C SER A 12 -10.34 -3.57 6.12
N SER A 13 -11.63 -3.41 6.41
CA SER A 13 -12.66 -3.19 5.40
C SER A 13 -12.71 -1.73 4.92
N ASP A 14 -11.93 -0.84 5.53
CA ASP A 14 -11.82 0.54 5.09
C ASP A 14 -11.09 0.63 3.75
N ASN A 15 -11.68 1.36 2.80
CA ASN A 15 -11.02 1.72 1.55
C ASN A 15 -9.98 2.81 1.84
N ILE A 16 -8.75 2.39 2.14
CA ILE A 16 -7.62 3.28 2.36
C ILE A 16 -6.83 3.39 1.06
N ASP A 17 -6.79 4.59 0.48
CA ASP A 17 -6.02 4.85 -0.72
C ASP A 17 -4.52 4.92 -0.43
N VAL A 18 -3.78 4.01 -1.06
CA VAL A 18 -2.33 3.92 -0.94
C VAL A 18 -1.67 4.26 -2.26
N TYR A 19 -0.57 5.01 -2.18
CA TYR A 19 0.16 5.50 -3.34
C TYR A 19 1.61 5.06 -3.31
N TYR A 20 2.08 4.56 -4.44
CA TYR A 20 3.49 4.33 -4.74
C TYR A 20 3.95 5.34 -5.78
N LYS A 21 4.87 6.25 -5.42
CA LYS A 21 5.38 7.29 -6.35
C LYS A 21 4.26 8.02 -7.11
N ASN A 22 3.26 8.52 -6.37
CA ASN A 22 2.09 9.21 -6.92
C ASN A 22 1.18 8.34 -7.81
N THR A 23 1.34 7.02 -7.76
CA THR A 23 0.50 6.05 -8.48
C THR A 23 -0.37 5.33 -7.47
N PRO A 24 -1.71 5.33 -7.63
CA PRO A 24 -2.60 4.57 -6.76
C PRO A 24 -2.32 3.07 -6.90
N VAL A 25 -2.16 2.41 -5.77
CA VAL A 25 -1.83 0.98 -5.68
C VAL A 25 -2.71 0.30 -4.64
N TYR A 26 -3.08 -0.94 -4.92
CA TYR A 26 -3.79 -1.79 -3.99
C TYR A 26 -2.81 -2.70 -3.25
N LEU A 27 -2.92 -2.78 -1.92
CA LEU A 27 -2.07 -3.63 -1.10
C LEU A 27 -2.65 -5.06 -1.10
N LYS A 28 -1.85 -6.05 -1.54
CA LYS A 28 -2.27 -7.45 -1.56
C LYS A 28 -1.71 -8.25 -0.39
N GLU A 29 -0.39 -8.19 -0.18
CA GLU A 29 0.29 -9.02 0.81
C GLU A 29 1.56 -8.34 1.32
N VAL A 30 1.83 -8.41 2.63
CA VAL A 30 3.04 -7.85 3.25
C VAL A 30 3.95 -8.96 3.78
N ASP A 31 5.22 -8.88 3.41
CA ASP A 31 6.29 -9.74 3.92
C ASP A 31 7.07 -9.00 5.02
N HIS A 32 6.83 -9.41 6.27
CA HIS A 32 7.47 -8.81 7.45
C HIS A 32 8.96 -9.13 7.57
N LYS A 33 9.44 -10.22 6.95
CA LYS A 33 10.85 -10.61 6.99
C LYS A 33 11.72 -9.64 6.19
N THR A 34 11.21 -9.17 5.05
CA THR A 34 11.91 -8.31 4.10
C THR A 34 11.41 -6.87 4.12
N ASN A 35 10.35 -6.57 4.88
CA ASN A 35 9.66 -5.28 4.88
C ASN A 35 9.24 -4.83 3.47
N LYS A 36 8.79 -5.80 2.68
CA LYS A 36 8.28 -5.61 1.32
C LYS A 36 6.81 -5.95 1.27
N VAL A 37 6.11 -5.36 0.33
CA VAL A 37 4.69 -5.58 0.12
C VAL A 37 4.43 -5.76 -1.37
N LYS A 38 3.63 -6.78 -1.67
CA LYS A 38 3.07 -7.01 -2.98
C LYS A 38 1.90 -6.07 -3.17
N VAL A 39 2.02 -5.24 -4.19
CA VAL A 39 1.02 -4.24 -4.56
C VAL A 39 0.57 -4.47 -5.99
N GLU A 40 -0.67 -4.12 -6.27
CA GLU A 40 -1.21 -4.06 -7.62
C GLU A 40 -1.32 -2.60 -8.06
N ASN A 41 -0.79 -2.29 -9.23
CA ASN A 41 -0.99 -0.99 -9.85
C ASN A 41 -2.45 -0.88 -10.30
N LEU A 42 -3.21 0.06 -9.76
CA LEU A 42 -4.61 0.24 -10.16
C LEU A 42 -4.76 0.81 -11.57
N ASN A 43 -3.74 1.48 -12.12
CA ASN A 43 -3.78 2.00 -13.50
C ASN A 43 -3.45 0.94 -14.54
N THR A 44 -2.50 0.04 -14.24
CA THR A 44 -2.01 -0.95 -15.21
C THR A 44 -2.45 -2.38 -14.90
N HIS A 45 -3.12 -2.61 -13.76
CA HIS A 45 -3.48 -3.92 -13.23
C HIS A 45 -2.30 -4.91 -13.17
N LYS A 46 -1.10 -4.39 -12.87
CA LYS A 46 0.12 -5.19 -12.76
C LYS A 46 0.53 -5.32 -11.32
N ASP A 47 0.89 -6.54 -10.93
CA ASP A 47 1.47 -6.83 -9.63
C ASP A 47 2.97 -6.56 -9.61
N PHE A 48 3.45 -5.96 -8.53
CA PHE A 48 4.86 -5.75 -8.28
C PHE A 48 5.14 -5.66 -6.77
N VAL A 49 6.40 -5.83 -6.40
CA VAL A 49 6.83 -5.83 -4.99
C VAL A 49 7.63 -4.58 -4.71
N VAL A 50 7.23 -3.84 -3.67
CA VAL A 50 7.90 -2.60 -3.25
C VAL A 50 8.22 -2.63 -1.76
N HIS A 51 9.16 -1.79 -1.34
CA HIS A 51 9.40 -1.59 0.08
C HIS A 51 8.27 -0.79 0.70
N VAL A 52 7.79 -1.24 1.86
CA VAL A 52 6.71 -0.58 2.61
C VAL A 52 7.00 0.91 2.88
N LYS A 53 8.28 1.24 3.12
CA LYS A 53 8.72 2.63 3.36
C LYS A 53 8.51 3.56 2.17
N THR A 54 8.37 3.02 0.96
CA THR A 54 8.17 3.81 -0.27
C THR A 54 6.70 4.13 -0.53
N LEU A 55 5.79 3.57 0.27
CA LEU A 55 4.35 3.76 0.15
C LEU A 55 3.87 4.86 1.08
N ASN A 56 2.95 5.66 0.54
CA ASN A 56 2.28 6.76 1.23
C ASN A 56 0.78 6.52 1.24
N GLU A 57 0.18 6.66 2.41
CA GLU A 57 -1.27 6.66 2.60
C GLU A 57 -1.77 8.09 2.34
N ASN A 58 -2.77 8.25 1.47
CA ASN A 58 -3.44 9.55 1.35
C ASN A 58 -4.50 9.62 2.44
N TYR A 59 -4.11 10.09 3.62
CA TYR A 59 -5.08 10.55 4.61
C TYR A 59 -5.81 11.71 3.95
N GLY A 60 -7.07 11.50 3.56
CA GLY A 60 -7.91 12.54 2.98
C GLY A 60 -8.00 13.73 3.93
N MET A 61 -7.05 14.66 3.84
CA MET A 61 -7.16 15.98 4.45
C MET A 61 -8.09 16.79 3.55
N THR A 62 -9.38 16.72 3.85
CA THR A 62 -10.29 17.83 3.58
C THR A 62 -9.70 19.08 4.22
N GLN A 63 -9.23 20.02 3.39
CA GLN A 63 -8.85 21.37 3.79
C GLN A 63 -10.06 22.17 4.26
#